data_AF-A0A7C3D4U1-F1
#
_entry.id   AF-A0A7C3D4U1-F1
#
_cell.length_a   1.000
_cell.length_b   1.000
_cell.length_c   1.000
_cell.angle_alpha   90.00
_cell.angle_beta   90.00
_cell.angle_gamma   90.00
#
_symmetry.space_group_name_H-M   'P 1'
#
loop_
_entity.id
_entity.type
_entity.pdbx_description
1 polymer ?
#
loop_
_entity_poly.entity_id
_entity_poly.type
_entity_poly.pdbx_seq_one_letter_code
_entity_poly.pdbx_strand_id
1 'polypeptide(L)'
;MSIKSDKWIRREAEKGMIEPFEPGQVKTGADGSRLISYGTSSYGYDVRCSDHFKIFTNINSAVVDPKDFSEHSFVDFTGDVCIIPPNS
;
A
#
# COMPACT_ATOMS: atom_id res chain seq x y z
N MET A 1 -16.76 6.50 -17.66
CA MET A 1 -16.52 5.22 -16.94
C MET A 1 -17.30 5.24 -15.64
N SER A 2 -17.96 4.14 -15.27
CA SER A 2 -18.62 4.00 -13.97
C SER A 2 -17.73 3.24 -12.98
N ILE A 3 -17.90 3.52 -11.69
CA ILE A 3 -17.27 2.75 -10.61
C ILE A 3 -17.83 1.32 -10.64
N LYS A 4 -16.96 0.34 -10.44
CA LYS A 4 -17.29 -1.09 -10.47
C LYS A 4 -17.60 -1.61 -9.08
N SER A 5 -18.57 -2.52 -8.97
CA SER A 5 -18.96 -3.14 -7.71
C SER A 5 -18.06 -4.32 -7.32
N ASP A 6 -18.16 -4.74 -6.07
CA ASP A 6 -17.53 -5.94 -5.52
C ASP A 6 -17.67 -7.19 -6.40
N LYS A 7 -18.86 -7.44 -6.97
CA LYS A 7 -19.12 -8.58 -7.87
C LYS A 7 -18.26 -8.53 -9.14
N TRP A 8 -18.07 -7.34 -9.69
CA TRP A 8 -17.21 -7.16 -10.85
C TRP A 8 -15.74 -7.35 -10.46
N ILE A 9 -15.32 -6.77 -9.32
CA ILE A 9 -13.95 -6.87 -8.82
C ILE A 9 -13.55 -8.33 -8.60
N ARG A 10 -14.40 -9.13 -7.92
CA ARG A 10 -14.17 -10.57 -7.70
C ARG A 10 -13.98 -11.33 -9.02
N ARG A 11 -14.85 -11.09 -10.00
CA ARG A 11 -14.79 -11.77 -11.30
C ARG A 11 -13.54 -11.41 -12.11
N GLU A 12 -13.07 -10.17 -12.03
CA GLU A 12 -11.83 -9.80 -12.73
C GLU A 12 -10.59 -10.26 -11.96
N ALA A 13 -10.65 -10.36 -10.63
CA ALA A 13 -9.59 -10.95 -9.81
C ALA A 13 -9.37 -12.43 -10.14
N GLU A 14 -10.44 -13.19 -10.44
CA GLU A 14 -10.34 -14.58 -10.96
C GLU A 14 -9.53 -14.68 -12.27
N LYS A 15 -9.34 -13.57 -13.00
CA LYS A 15 -8.54 -13.49 -14.23
C LYS A 15 -7.14 -12.90 -13.98
N GLY A 16 -6.72 -12.72 -12.73
CA GLY A 16 -5.40 -12.20 -12.37
C GLY A 16 -5.31 -10.66 -12.31
N MET A 17 -6.45 -9.95 -12.18
CA MET A 17 -6.41 -8.48 -12.03
C MET A 17 -5.72 -8.04 -10.71
N ILE A 18 -5.86 -8.83 -9.63
CA ILE A 18 -5.28 -8.54 -8.31
C ILE A 18 -4.74 -9.84 -7.75
N GLU A 19 -3.46 -9.87 -7.38
CA GLU A 19 -2.80 -11.05 -6.80
C GLU A 19 -1.79 -10.63 -5.72
N PRO A 20 -1.87 -11.19 -4.50
CA PRO A 20 -2.94 -12.06 -3.96
C PRO A 20 -4.27 -11.30 -3.73
N PHE A 21 -5.41 -12.02 -3.77
CA PHE A 21 -6.77 -11.44 -3.68
C PHE A 21 -7.57 -11.94 -2.48
N GLU A 22 -8.23 -11.01 -1.78
CA GLU A 22 -9.21 -11.30 -0.72
C GLU A 22 -10.64 -10.92 -1.13
N PRO A 23 -11.58 -11.90 -1.25
CA PRO A 23 -12.94 -11.66 -1.73
C PRO A 23 -13.82 -10.88 -0.74
N GLY A 24 -13.37 -10.67 0.50
CA GLY A 24 -14.08 -9.94 1.53
C GLY A 24 -13.14 -9.10 2.39
N GLN A 25 -13.72 -8.40 3.36
CA GLN A 25 -12.97 -7.59 4.30
C GLN A 25 -12.33 -8.45 5.39
N VAL A 26 -11.00 -8.40 5.46
CA VAL A 26 -10.21 -8.98 6.56
C VAL A 26 -10.00 -7.90 7.61
N LYS A 27 -10.36 -8.20 8.87
CA LYS A 27 -10.31 -7.23 9.99
C LYS A 27 -9.49 -7.71 11.19
N THR A 28 -9.02 -8.96 11.13
CA THR A 28 -8.37 -9.66 12.24
C THR A 28 -7.16 -10.40 11.70
N GLY A 29 -6.03 -10.30 12.42
CA GLY A 29 -4.78 -10.98 12.08
C GLY A 29 -4.79 -12.46 12.48
N ALA A 30 -3.73 -13.17 12.09
CA ALA A 30 -3.57 -14.59 12.41
C ALA A 30 -3.50 -14.86 13.93
N ASP A 31 -3.06 -13.88 14.70
CA ASP A 31 -2.98 -13.90 16.17
C ASP A 31 -4.28 -13.47 16.87
N GLY A 32 -5.34 -13.16 16.10
CA GLY A 32 -6.59 -12.66 16.64
C GLY A 32 -6.61 -11.16 16.96
N SER A 33 -5.52 -10.43 16.71
CA SER A 33 -5.45 -8.98 16.89
C SER A 33 -6.32 -8.25 15.87
N ARG A 34 -6.83 -7.06 16.23
CA ARG A 34 -7.52 -6.19 15.26
C ARG A 34 -6.50 -5.53 14.33
N LEU A 35 -6.83 -5.46 13.04
CA LEU A 35 -6.03 -4.81 12.01
C LEU A 35 -6.77 -3.62 11.40
N ILE A 36 -6.00 -2.74 10.72
CA ILE A 36 -6.58 -1.88 9.68
C ILE A 36 -7.05 -2.82 8.56
N SER A 37 -8.32 -2.74 8.21
CA SER A 37 -8.94 -3.74 7.33
C SER A 37 -8.49 -3.61 5.88
N TYR A 38 -8.53 -4.72 5.16
CA TYR A 38 -8.19 -4.79 3.74
C TYR A 38 -9.07 -5.79 2.98
N GLY A 39 -8.96 -5.82 1.65
CA GLY A 39 -9.71 -6.72 0.77
C GLY A 39 -10.91 -6.06 0.10
N THR A 40 -11.79 -6.87 -0.50
CA THR A 40 -12.90 -6.36 -1.32
C THR A 40 -13.93 -5.58 -0.49
N SER A 41 -14.25 -4.36 -0.93
CA SER A 41 -15.31 -3.48 -0.42
C SER A 41 -16.43 -3.33 -1.46
N SER A 42 -17.55 -2.69 -1.12
CA SER A 42 -18.76 -2.64 -1.97
C SER A 42 -18.51 -2.11 -3.38
N TYR A 43 -17.62 -1.14 -3.52
CA TYR A 43 -17.28 -0.47 -4.78
C TYR A 43 -15.78 -0.18 -4.91
N GLY A 44 -14.94 -1.03 -4.30
CA GLY A 44 -13.50 -0.84 -4.26
C GLY A 44 -12.77 -2.04 -3.67
N TYR A 45 -11.45 -1.94 -3.63
CA TYR A 45 -10.59 -2.94 -3.03
C TYR A 45 -9.55 -2.24 -2.16
N ASP A 46 -9.54 -2.57 -0.87
CA ASP A 46 -8.62 -1.98 0.11
C ASP A 46 -7.30 -2.74 0.04
N VAL A 47 -6.23 -2.08 -0.41
CA VAL A 47 -4.90 -2.67 -0.57
C VAL A 47 -4.12 -2.69 0.74
N ARG A 48 -3.11 -3.56 0.82
CA ARG A 48 -2.17 -3.61 1.94
C ARG A 48 -0.88 -2.89 1.59
N CYS A 49 -0.22 -2.36 2.61
CA CYS A 49 1.15 -1.86 2.51
C CYS A 49 2.14 -3.02 2.73
N SER A 50 3.22 -3.07 1.96
CA SER A 50 4.36 -3.95 2.24
C SER A 50 5.17 -3.45 3.44
N ASP A 51 6.09 -4.27 3.91
CA ASP A 51 7.07 -3.95 4.95
C ASP A 51 8.29 -3.17 4.42
N HIS A 52 8.42 -2.98 3.10
CA HIS A 52 9.48 -2.19 2.49
C HIS A 52 9.07 -0.73 2.26
N PHE A 53 9.86 0.19 2.81
CA PHE A 53 9.62 1.64 2.76
C PHE A 53 10.88 2.38 2.27
N LYS A 54 10.67 3.49 1.56
CA LYS A 54 11.69 4.50 1.25
C LYS A 54 11.34 5.79 1.98
N ILE A 55 12.11 6.14 3.01
CA ILE A 55 11.87 7.31 3.85
C ILE A 55 12.70 8.47 3.31
N PHE A 56 12.06 9.60 3.00
CA PHE A 56 12.77 10.77 2.47
C PHE A 56 13.75 11.35 3.49
N THR A 57 14.90 11.83 3.01
CA THR A 57 15.90 12.51 3.82
C THR A 57 16.49 13.71 3.07
N ASN A 58 16.59 14.84 3.76
CA ASN A 58 17.15 16.08 3.22
C ASN A 58 18.63 16.30 3.59
N ILE A 59 19.31 15.31 4.18
CA ILE A 59 20.71 15.41 4.66
C ILE A 59 21.64 15.97 3.57
N ASN A 60 21.41 15.62 2.30
CA ASN A 60 22.25 16.04 1.17
C ASN A 60 21.84 17.40 0.56
N SER A 61 20.79 18.07 1.08
CA SER A 61 20.29 19.36 0.61
C SER A 61 20.05 19.46 -0.91
N ALA A 62 19.75 18.32 -1.55
CA ALA A 62 19.51 18.25 -2.98
C ALA A 62 18.11 18.80 -3.31
N VAL A 63 18.00 19.52 -4.43
CA VAL A 63 16.70 19.84 -5.03
C VAL A 63 16.07 18.53 -5.49
N VAL A 64 14.80 18.30 -5.15
CA VAL A 64 14.07 17.13 -5.64
C VAL A 64 13.68 17.37 -7.09
N ASP A 65 14.29 16.63 -8.01
CA ASP A 65 13.93 16.62 -9.44
C ASP A 65 13.11 15.36 -9.77
N PRO A 66 11.80 15.48 -10.07
CA PRO A 66 10.98 14.33 -10.46
C PRO A 66 11.41 13.65 -11.76
N LYS A 67 12.21 14.32 -12.61
CA LYS A 67 12.76 13.76 -13.85
C LYS A 67 14.09 13.04 -13.63
N ASP A 68 14.78 13.33 -12.53
CA ASP A 68 16.05 12.71 -12.15
C ASP A 68 15.97 12.20 -10.70
N PHE A 69 15.29 11.06 -10.54
CA PHE A 69 15.00 10.48 -9.24
C PHE A 69 16.29 9.93 -8.60
N SER A 70 16.74 10.57 -7.52
CA SER A 70 17.97 10.17 -6.80
C SER A 70 17.66 9.26 -5.61
N GLU A 71 18.27 8.07 -5.60
CA GLU A 71 18.20 7.15 -4.47
C GLU A 71 18.83 7.73 -3.18
N HIS A 72 19.77 8.67 -3.31
CA HIS A 72 20.41 9.34 -2.17
C HIS A 72 19.48 10.27 -1.38
N SER A 73 18.28 10.53 -1.90
CA SER A 73 17.23 11.30 -1.22
C SER A 73 16.37 10.43 -0.29
N PHE A 74 16.67 9.13 -0.19
CA PHE A 74 15.90 8.19 0.61
C PHE A 74 16.80 7.33 1.49
N VAL A 75 16.21 6.88 2.60
CA VAL A 75 16.72 5.79 3.43
C VAL A 75 15.79 4.61 3.24
N ASP A 76 16.34 3.48 2.83
CA ASP A 76 15.61 2.21 2.77
C ASP A 76 15.34 1.69 4.18
N PHE A 77 14.09 1.33 4.45
CA PHE A 77 13.64 0.77 5.71
C PHE A 77 12.80 -0.47 5.45
N THR A 78 13.05 -1.57 6.18
CA THR A 78 12.21 -2.77 6.15
C THR A 78 11.78 -3.09 7.57
N GLY A 79 10.47 -3.19 7.81
CA GLY A 79 9.92 -3.54 9.11
C GLY A 79 8.41 -3.36 9.21
N ASP A 80 7.83 -3.93 10.27
CA ASP A 80 6.38 -3.98 10.47
C ASP A 80 5.74 -2.61 10.69
N VAL A 81 6.52 -1.63 11.19
CA VAL A 81 6.06 -0.27 11.47
C VAL A 81 7.07 0.73 10.95
N CYS A 82 6.65 1.54 9.99
CA CYS A 82 7.43 2.67 9.47
C CYS A 82 7.01 3.98 10.15
N ILE A 83 7.99 4.74 10.65
CA ILE A 83 7.76 6.06 11.22
C ILE A 83 8.17 7.11 10.19
N ILE A 84 7.19 7.87 9.71
CA ILE A 84 7.43 8.99 8.78
C ILE A 84 7.80 10.22 9.62
N PRO A 85 8.97 10.86 9.38
CA PRO A 85 9.34 12.07 10.09
C PRO A 85 8.30 13.18 9.90
N PRO A 86 8.10 14.06 10.89
CA PRO A 86 7.11 15.13 10.80
C PRO A 86 7.44 16.07 9.62
N ASN A 87 6.42 16.41 8.83
CA ASN A 87 6.53 17.32 7.70
C ASN A 87 7.55 16.89 6.62
N SER A 88 7.80 15.59 6.52
CA SER A 88 8.59 14.97 5.45
C SER A 88 7.75 14.48 4.28
#